data_AF-A0A7V1PY10-F1
#
_entry.id   AF-A0A7V1PY10-F1
#
_cell.length_a   1.000
_cell.length_b   1.000
_cell.length_c   1.000
_cell.angle_alpha   90.00
_cell.angle_beta   90.00
_cell.angle_gamma   90.00
#
_symmetry.space_group_name_H-M   'P 1'
#
loop_
_entity.id
_entity.type
_entity.pdbx_description
1 polymer ?
#
loop_
_entity_poly.entity_id
_entity_poly.type
_entity_poly.pdbx_seq_one_letter_code
_entity_poly.pdbx_strand_id
1 'polypeptide(L)'
;MINLNKIAHKIASSDPSVSSTVTPEITFNTSDVKEWRVNGLLHREDGPAQEYPDGDKKWWINGKLHREDGPAVEWADGGKQWWINGKLHREDGPAEIRVDGSKEWLIHGRLHREDGPAIEHGPEYDHNYFHEYDEDGDQGSEWYLNARKIEYDPETWDQKVQESKVEMVMNE
;
A
#
# COMPACT_ATOMS: atom_id res chain seq x y z
N MET A 1 -0.05 27.58 -8.80
CA MET A 1 -1.48 27.71 -9.15
C MET A 1 -2.14 26.40 -8.74
N ILE A 2 -3.08 26.46 -7.80
CA ILE A 2 -3.77 25.26 -7.27
C ILE A 2 -4.80 24.83 -8.31
N ASN A 3 -4.73 23.59 -8.78
CA ASN A 3 -5.67 23.04 -9.75
C ASN A 3 -6.96 22.65 -9.03
N LEU A 4 -7.91 23.59 -8.97
CA LEU A 4 -9.20 23.46 -8.28
C LEU A 4 -10.10 22.33 -8.85
N ASN A 5 -9.74 21.71 -9.98
CA ASN A 5 -10.53 20.63 -10.59
C ASN A 5 -10.31 19.24 -9.96
N LYS A 6 -9.37 19.07 -9.01
CA LYS A 6 -9.24 17.83 -8.22
C LYS A 6 -10.10 17.82 -6.93
N ILE A 7 -10.78 18.92 -6.59
CA ILE A 7 -11.53 19.08 -5.32
C ILE A 7 -13.04 18.87 -5.52
N ALA A 8 -13.45 17.68 -5.97
CA ALA A 8 -14.88 17.39 -6.11
C ALA A 8 -15.21 15.93 -5.80
N HIS A 9 -14.99 15.49 -4.55
CA HIS A 9 -15.83 14.43 -4.01
C HIS A 9 -17.09 15.04 -3.41
N LYS A 10 -18.10 15.11 -4.27
CA LYS A 10 -19.49 15.42 -3.97
C LYS A 10 -19.99 14.43 -2.90
N ILE A 11 -19.94 14.81 -1.63
CA ILE A 11 -20.78 14.16 -0.63
C ILE A 11 -22.20 14.56 -1.01
N ALA A 12 -23.00 13.60 -1.48
CA ALA A 12 -24.39 13.84 -1.80
C ALA A 12 -25.16 14.17 -0.52
N SER A 13 -25.17 15.45 -0.14
CA SER A 13 -26.36 16.03 0.46
C SER A 13 -27.44 16.00 -0.63
N SER A 14 -28.66 15.60 -0.28
CA SER A 14 -29.84 15.68 -1.15
C SER A 14 -30.24 17.12 -1.50
N ASP A 15 -29.52 18.12 -1.00
CA ASP A 15 -29.72 19.54 -1.25
C ASP A 15 -28.59 20.11 -2.15
N PRO A 16 -28.88 20.46 -3.42
CA PRO A 16 -27.91 21.04 -4.34
C PRO A 16 -27.49 22.48 -4.02
N SER A 17 -28.03 23.11 -2.97
CA SER A 17 -27.70 24.48 -2.55
C SER A 17 -26.59 24.58 -1.50
N VAL A 18 -26.17 23.46 -0.89
CA VAL A 18 -25.14 23.45 0.16
C VAL A 18 -23.83 22.88 -0.39
N SER A 19 -22.93 23.77 -0.81
CA SER A 19 -21.52 23.44 -1.04
C SER A 19 -20.83 23.25 0.31
N SER A 20 -21.09 22.12 0.97
CA SER A 20 -20.47 21.77 2.25
C SER A 20 -19.02 21.37 2.03
N THR A 21 -18.10 22.33 1.98
CA THR A 21 -16.69 22.05 2.24
C THR A 21 -16.59 21.59 3.70
N VAL A 22 -16.56 20.29 3.93
CA VAL A 22 -16.41 19.75 5.29
C VAL A 22 -14.94 19.88 5.67
N THR A 23 -14.63 20.85 6.53
CA THR A 23 -13.28 21.00 7.07
C THR A 23 -13.00 19.87 8.06
N PRO A 24 -11.82 19.22 8.01
CA PRO A 24 -11.48 18.21 8.99
C PRO A 24 -11.40 18.82 10.40
N GLU A 25 -12.01 18.16 11.36
CA GLU A 25 -11.91 18.47 12.78
C GLU A 25 -10.64 17.82 13.33
N ILE A 26 -9.82 18.59 14.04
CA ILE A 26 -8.61 18.08 14.70
C ILE A 26 -8.98 17.63 16.10
N THR A 27 -8.68 16.38 16.43
CA THR A 27 -8.83 15.83 17.77
C THR A 27 -7.49 15.40 18.32
N PHE A 28 -7.20 15.78 19.56
CA PHE A 28 -6.05 15.30 20.33
C PHE A 28 -6.56 14.23 21.30
N ASN A 29 -5.98 13.03 21.26
CA ASN A 29 -6.28 11.99 22.24
C ASN A 29 -5.31 12.06 23.44
N THR A 30 -5.54 11.24 24.46
CA THR A 30 -4.71 11.16 25.68
C THR A 30 -3.27 10.68 25.45
N SER A 31 -2.93 10.27 24.22
CA SER A 31 -1.64 9.72 23.83
C SER A 31 -0.83 10.67 22.95
N ASP A 32 -1.18 11.97 22.94
CA ASP A 32 -0.56 13.01 22.11
C ASP A 32 -0.61 12.73 20.59
N VAL A 33 -1.49 11.83 20.15
CA VAL A 33 -1.71 11.56 18.73
C VAL A 33 -2.60 12.66 18.18
N LYS A 34 -2.16 13.28 17.07
CA LYS A 34 -2.98 14.23 16.32
C LYS A 34 -3.79 13.47 15.29
N GLU A 35 -5.10 13.67 15.31
CA GLU A 35 -6.00 13.05 14.34
C GLU A 35 -6.83 14.10 13.60
N TRP A 36 -7.05 13.88 12.31
CA TRP A 36 -7.93 14.68 11.47
C TRP A 36 -9.11 13.84 11.02
N ARG A 37 -10.33 14.31 11.30
CA ARG A 37 -11.57 13.57 11.04
C ARG A 37 -12.58 14.40 10.26
N VAL A 38 -13.29 13.75 9.34
CA VAL A 38 -14.46 14.28 8.62
C VAL A 38 -15.60 13.31 8.86
N ASN A 39 -16.73 13.79 9.42
CA ASN A 39 -17.89 12.94 9.78
C ASN A 39 -17.50 11.72 10.65
N GLY A 40 -16.56 11.90 11.58
CA GLY A 40 -16.05 10.84 12.46
C GLY A 40 -15.02 9.89 11.83
N LEU A 41 -14.81 9.94 10.51
CA LEU A 41 -13.84 9.11 9.80
C LEU A 41 -12.50 9.84 9.67
N LEU A 42 -11.38 9.13 9.78
CA LEU A 42 -10.06 9.69 9.51
C LEU A 42 -9.98 10.18 8.07
N HIS A 43 -9.65 11.46 7.88
CA HIS A 43 -9.63 12.08 6.57
C HIS A 43 -8.71 13.31 6.59
N ARG A 44 -7.72 13.35 5.69
CA ARG A 44 -6.94 14.55 5.39
C ARG A 44 -6.30 14.44 4.00
N GLU A 45 -6.52 15.44 3.14
CA GLU A 45 -5.97 15.45 1.76
C GLU A 45 -4.53 15.98 1.69
N ASP A 46 -4.22 17.02 2.48
CA ASP A 46 -2.92 17.72 2.40
C ASP A 46 -1.85 17.20 3.37
N GLY A 47 -2.08 16.06 4.03
CA GLY A 47 -1.16 15.54 5.03
C GLY A 47 -1.65 14.26 5.72
N PRO A 48 -0.88 13.74 6.68
CA PRO A 48 -1.28 12.54 7.42
C PRO A 48 -2.52 12.84 8.28
N ALA A 49 -3.51 11.97 8.22
CA ALA A 49 -4.70 12.07 9.07
C ALA A 49 -4.42 11.55 10.49
N GLN A 50 -3.31 10.85 10.72
CA GLN A 50 -2.78 10.56 12.05
C GLN A 50 -1.28 10.83 12.11
N GLU A 51 -0.84 11.55 13.13
CA GLU A 51 0.56 11.79 13.46
C GLU A 51 0.80 11.35 14.91
N TYR A 52 1.74 10.41 15.10
CA TYR A 52 2.08 9.87 16.41
C TYR A 52 3.35 10.51 16.97
N PRO A 53 3.53 10.56 18.31
CA PRO A 53 4.71 11.16 18.94
C PRO A 53 6.04 10.46 18.64
N ASP A 54 6.01 9.16 18.37
CA ASP A 54 7.18 8.36 17.97
C ASP A 54 7.67 8.66 16.55
N GLY A 55 6.85 9.31 15.73
CA GLY A 55 7.15 9.67 14.35
C GLY A 55 6.29 8.95 13.33
N ASP A 56 5.44 7.99 13.73
CA ASP A 56 4.54 7.30 12.80
C ASP A 56 3.56 8.27 12.16
N LYS A 57 3.29 8.07 10.86
CA LYS A 57 2.35 8.86 10.09
C LYS A 57 1.46 7.98 9.24
N LYS A 58 0.17 8.29 9.22
CA LYS A 58 -0.82 7.55 8.42
C LYS A 58 -1.71 8.51 7.65
N TRP A 59 -1.82 8.28 6.35
CA TRP A 59 -2.66 9.05 5.43
C TRP A 59 -3.97 8.31 5.20
N TRP A 60 -5.06 8.98 5.54
CA TRP A 60 -6.40 8.43 5.42
C TRP A 60 -7.29 9.37 4.61
N ILE A 61 -8.09 8.79 3.74
CA ILE A 61 -9.18 9.46 3.02
C ILE A 61 -10.45 8.67 3.29
N ASN A 62 -11.46 9.32 3.88
CA ASN A 62 -12.76 8.71 4.18
C ASN A 62 -12.65 7.38 4.95
N GLY A 63 -11.76 7.32 5.94
CA GLY A 63 -11.55 6.15 6.79
C GLY A 63 -10.80 4.99 6.11
N LYS A 64 -10.19 5.20 4.94
CA LYS A 64 -9.33 4.22 4.27
C LYS A 64 -7.91 4.76 4.11
N LEU A 65 -6.90 3.93 4.35
CA LEU A 65 -5.52 4.27 4.03
C LEU A 65 -5.40 4.58 2.53
N HIS A 66 -4.89 5.76 2.21
CA HIS A 66 -4.82 6.24 0.84
C HIS A 66 -3.77 7.33 0.71
N ARG A 67 -2.86 7.20 -0.26
CA ARG A 67 -1.97 8.28 -0.72
C ARG A 67 -1.45 7.99 -2.13
N GLU A 68 -1.63 8.92 -3.07
CA GLU A 68 -1.18 8.77 -4.47
C GLU A 68 0.34 9.00 -4.63
N ASP A 69 0.88 10.02 -3.95
CA ASP A 69 2.25 10.51 -4.18
C ASP A 69 3.32 9.93 -3.22
N GLY A 70 2.99 8.87 -2.47
CA GLY A 70 3.91 8.31 -1.48
C GLY A 70 3.30 7.23 -0.60
N PRO A 71 4.03 6.76 0.43
CA PRO A 71 3.52 5.75 1.35
C PRO A 71 2.37 6.31 2.18
N ALA A 72 1.28 5.55 2.27
CA ALA A 72 0.14 5.90 3.11
C ALA A 72 0.38 5.55 4.59
N VAL A 73 1.42 4.75 4.88
CA VAL A 73 1.92 4.52 6.23
C VAL A 73 3.44 4.67 6.22
N GLU A 74 3.94 5.53 7.09
CA GLU A 74 5.36 5.69 7.39
C GLU A 74 5.55 5.37 8.87
N TRP A 75 6.32 4.32 9.16
CA TRP A 75 6.69 3.91 10.51
C TRP A 75 7.99 4.60 10.93
N ALA A 76 8.11 4.93 12.20
CA ALA A 76 9.30 5.58 12.77
C ALA A 76 10.56 4.72 12.68
N ASP A 77 10.40 3.40 12.63
CA ASP A 77 11.49 2.43 12.44
C ASP A 77 12.01 2.37 10.98
N GLY A 78 11.36 3.08 10.05
CA GLY A 78 11.72 3.14 8.64
C GLY A 78 10.84 2.29 7.72
N GLY A 79 9.95 1.47 8.27
CA GLY A 79 8.96 0.72 7.50
C GLY A 79 8.01 1.63 6.72
N LYS A 80 7.59 1.18 5.53
CA LYS A 80 6.71 1.96 4.64
C LYS A 80 5.70 1.07 3.95
N GLN A 81 4.47 1.55 3.83
CA GLN A 81 3.42 0.88 3.06
C GLN A 81 2.68 1.86 2.16
N TRP A 82 2.45 1.47 0.91
CA TRP A 82 1.72 2.22 -0.10
C TRP A 82 0.32 1.65 -0.22
N TRP A 83 -0.68 2.48 0.10
CA TRP A 83 -2.08 2.09 0.08
C TRP A 83 -2.87 3.02 -0.83
N ILE A 84 -3.75 2.44 -1.64
CA ILE A 84 -4.76 3.16 -2.43
C ILE A 84 -6.12 2.57 -2.05
N ASN A 85 -7.01 3.41 -1.54
CA ASN A 85 -8.38 3.04 -1.18
C ASN A 85 -8.47 1.83 -0.24
N GLY A 86 -7.54 1.71 0.70
CA GLY A 86 -7.50 0.63 1.69
C GLY A 86 -6.94 -0.69 1.15
N LYS A 87 -6.27 -0.69 -0.01
CA LYS A 87 -5.52 -1.84 -0.53
C LYS A 87 -4.05 -1.47 -0.73
N LEU A 88 -3.13 -2.36 -0.34
CA LEU A 88 -1.72 -2.24 -0.69
C LEU A 88 -1.58 -2.21 -2.21
N HIS A 89 -0.96 -1.16 -2.74
CA HIS A 89 -0.85 -0.98 -4.19
C HIS A 89 0.30 -0.04 -4.52
N ARG A 90 1.18 -0.45 -5.44
CA ARG A 90 2.17 0.41 -6.06
C ARG A 90 2.66 -0.17 -7.39
N GLU A 91 2.62 0.63 -8.45
CA GLU A 91 3.06 0.21 -9.80
C GLU A 91 4.58 0.30 -9.97
N ASP A 92 5.21 1.35 -9.43
CA ASP A 92 6.64 1.65 -9.68
C ASP A 92 7.61 1.09 -8.60
N GLY A 93 7.19 0.11 -7.81
CA GLY A 93 8.04 -0.45 -6.75
C GLY A 93 7.29 -1.26 -5.71
N PRO A 94 7.94 -1.61 -4.59
CA PRO A 94 7.30 -2.40 -3.55
C PRO A 94 6.20 -1.59 -2.87
N ALA A 95 5.05 -2.23 -2.69
CA ALA A 95 3.93 -1.69 -1.94
C ALA A 95 4.16 -1.81 -0.43
N GLU A 96 5.06 -2.67 0.02
CA GLU A 96 5.51 -2.77 1.41
C GLU A 96 7.03 -2.89 1.47
N ILE A 97 7.63 -2.11 2.38
CA ILE A 97 9.04 -2.21 2.75
C ILE A 97 9.08 -2.33 4.27
N ARG A 98 9.68 -3.40 4.77
CA ARG A 98 9.83 -3.69 6.20
C ARG A 98 11.21 -3.22 6.71
N VAL A 99 11.31 -3.09 8.03
CA VAL A 99 12.54 -2.66 8.70
C VAL A 99 13.71 -3.62 8.50
N ASP A 100 13.43 -4.92 8.38
CA ASP A 100 14.42 -5.98 8.11
C ASP A 100 14.99 -5.95 6.68
N GLY A 101 14.48 -5.04 5.83
CA GLY A 101 14.83 -4.90 4.42
C GLY A 101 13.97 -5.72 3.46
N SER A 102 13.03 -6.52 3.98
CA SER A 102 12.09 -7.29 3.16
C SER A 102 11.15 -6.36 2.38
N LYS A 103 10.80 -6.77 1.17
CA LYS A 103 9.99 -5.99 0.23
C LYS A 103 8.93 -6.86 -0.41
N GLU A 104 7.74 -6.30 -0.59
CA GLU A 104 6.65 -6.96 -1.29
C GLU A 104 6.04 -6.03 -2.34
N TRP A 105 5.83 -6.57 -3.54
CA TRP A 105 5.19 -5.89 -4.66
C TRP A 105 3.74 -6.34 -4.74
N LEU A 106 2.83 -5.39 -4.55
CA LEU A 106 1.40 -5.64 -4.59
C LEU A 106 0.70 -4.65 -5.52
N ILE A 107 -0.25 -5.16 -6.28
CA ILE A 107 -1.18 -4.39 -7.11
C ILE A 107 -2.60 -4.72 -6.63
N HIS A 108 -3.32 -3.71 -6.15
CA HIS A 108 -4.70 -3.86 -5.64
C HIS A 108 -4.84 -4.94 -4.55
N GLY A 109 -3.84 -5.07 -3.69
CA GLY A 109 -3.78 -6.03 -2.59
C GLY A 109 -3.37 -7.44 -3.01
N ARG A 110 -2.91 -7.64 -4.24
CA ARG A 110 -2.46 -8.95 -4.75
C ARG A 110 -0.96 -8.89 -5.03
N LEU A 111 -0.20 -9.87 -4.55
CA LEU A 111 1.21 -10.02 -4.90
C LEU A 111 1.35 -10.13 -6.42
N HIS A 112 2.13 -9.25 -7.01
CA HIS A 112 2.30 -9.18 -8.45
C HIS A 112 3.57 -8.40 -8.81
N ARG A 113 4.41 -8.99 -9.65
CA ARG A 113 5.54 -8.29 -10.28
C ARG A 113 5.94 -9.00 -11.57
N GLU A 114 6.14 -8.24 -12.64
CA GLU A 114 6.54 -8.79 -13.96
C GLU A 114 8.06 -8.79 -14.15
N ASP A 115 8.79 -7.86 -13.53
CA ASP A 115 10.24 -7.66 -13.73
C ASP A 115 11.10 -8.23 -12.59
N GLY A 116 10.58 -9.17 -11.81
CA GLY A 116 11.30 -9.74 -10.67
C GLY A 116 10.38 -10.49 -9.70
N PRO A 117 10.93 -10.98 -8.57
CA PRO A 117 10.13 -11.63 -7.54
C PRO A 117 9.20 -10.64 -6.84
N ALA A 118 7.96 -11.06 -6.57
CA ALA A 118 6.99 -10.23 -5.87
C ALA A 118 7.27 -10.15 -4.35
N ILE A 119 8.11 -11.04 -3.81
CA ILE A 119 8.64 -10.99 -2.44
C ILE A 119 10.16 -11.07 -2.52
N GLU A 120 10.85 -10.13 -1.88
CA GLU A 120 12.29 -10.19 -1.62
C GLU A 120 12.49 -10.16 -0.10
N HIS A 121 13.17 -11.16 0.46
CA HIS A 121 13.54 -11.17 1.86
C HIS A 121 14.75 -10.27 2.13
N GLY A 122 14.71 -9.54 3.25
CA GLY A 122 15.78 -8.64 3.66
C GLY A 122 16.99 -9.37 4.24
N PRO A 123 18.16 -8.71 4.35
CA PRO A 123 19.38 -9.32 4.87
C PRO A 123 19.29 -9.70 6.36
N GLU A 124 18.39 -9.04 7.11
CA GLU A 124 18.15 -9.34 8.53
C GLU A 124 17.07 -10.41 8.73
N TYR A 125 16.51 -10.94 7.63
CA TYR A 125 15.60 -12.07 7.68
C TYR A 125 16.40 -13.31 8.09
N ASP A 126 16.28 -13.71 9.36
CA ASP A 126 16.98 -14.86 9.92
C ASP A 126 16.42 -16.17 9.35
N HIS A 127 17.05 -16.64 8.27
CA HIS A 127 16.76 -17.94 7.66
C HIS A 127 17.18 -19.13 8.56
N ASN A 128 18.00 -18.92 9.61
CA ASN A 128 18.52 -20.01 10.44
C ASN A 128 17.53 -20.50 11.52
N TYR A 129 16.36 -19.88 11.66
CA TYR A 129 15.37 -20.35 12.63
C TYR A 129 14.64 -21.64 12.18
N PHE A 130 14.70 -22.03 10.89
CA PHE A 130 13.85 -23.11 10.37
C PHE A 130 14.47 -24.23 9.52
N HIS A 131 15.72 -24.18 9.03
CA HIS A 131 16.21 -25.27 8.16
C HIS A 131 17.64 -25.74 8.46
N GLU A 132 17.73 -26.96 8.98
CA GLU A 132 18.94 -27.79 9.09
C GLU A 132 19.20 -28.57 7.77
N TYR A 133 18.38 -28.38 6.73
CA TYR A 133 18.43 -29.19 5.51
C TYR A 133 17.95 -28.39 4.30
N ASP A 134 18.80 -27.65 3.58
CA ASP A 134 18.63 -27.31 2.16
C ASP A 134 19.92 -26.63 1.67
N GLU A 135 20.82 -27.41 1.05
CA GLU A 135 22.15 -26.94 0.63
C GLU A 135 22.15 -26.14 -0.70
N ASP A 136 21.04 -26.10 -1.46
CA ASP A 136 21.05 -25.62 -2.85
C ASP A 136 19.92 -24.62 -3.26
N GLY A 137 19.09 -24.12 -2.34
CA GLY A 137 17.90 -23.33 -2.72
C GLY A 137 18.02 -21.83 -2.48
N ASP A 138 17.78 -21.00 -3.51
CA ASP A 138 17.44 -19.57 -3.38
C ASP A 138 16.13 -19.42 -2.59
N GLN A 139 16.21 -19.42 -1.25
CA GLN A 139 15.07 -19.37 -0.34
C GLN A 139 14.58 -17.94 -0.05
N GLY A 140 15.12 -16.92 -0.74
CA GLY A 140 14.90 -15.51 -0.41
C GLY A 140 13.88 -14.78 -1.26
N SER A 141 13.44 -15.36 -2.39
CA SER A 141 12.64 -14.64 -3.38
C SER A 141 11.46 -15.46 -3.86
N GLU A 142 10.26 -14.88 -3.83
CA GLU A 142 9.06 -15.54 -4.33
C GLU A 142 8.42 -14.78 -5.50
N TRP A 143 8.10 -15.50 -6.56
CA TRP A 143 7.51 -14.93 -7.77
C TRP A 143 6.00 -15.11 -7.75
N TYR A 144 5.28 -14.02 -7.99
CA TYR A 144 3.82 -14.03 -8.06
C TYR A 144 3.33 -13.17 -9.22
N LEU A 145 2.28 -13.67 -9.88
CA LEU A 145 1.44 -12.88 -10.77
C LEU A 145 0.00 -12.96 -10.26
N ASN A 146 -0.58 -11.82 -9.90
CA ASN A 146 -2.00 -11.72 -9.51
C ASN A 146 -2.38 -12.65 -8.35
N ALA A 147 -1.54 -12.69 -7.32
CA ALA A 147 -1.63 -13.55 -6.12
C ALA A 147 -1.42 -15.06 -6.37
N ARG A 148 -1.07 -15.47 -7.59
CA ARG A 148 -0.65 -16.85 -7.90
C ARG A 148 0.86 -16.98 -7.78
N LYS A 149 1.33 -17.87 -6.91
CA LYS A 149 2.75 -18.23 -6.83
C LYS A 149 3.15 -18.96 -8.10
N ILE A 150 4.27 -18.56 -8.70
CA ILE A 150 4.77 -19.09 -9.96
C ILE A 150 6.25 -19.42 -9.78
N GLU A 151 6.69 -20.52 -10.37
CA GLU A 151 8.11 -20.81 -10.51
C GLU A 151 8.68 -20.00 -11.68
N TYR A 152 9.73 -19.24 -11.40
CA TYR A 152 10.42 -18.45 -12.41
C TYR A 152 11.19 -19.34 -13.37
N ASP A 153 10.94 -19.14 -14.66
CA ASP A 153 11.65 -19.77 -15.74
C ASP A 153 11.78 -18.75 -16.87
N PRO A 154 13.01 -18.30 -17.22
CA PRO A 154 13.22 -17.26 -18.21
C PRO A 154 12.71 -17.63 -19.61
N GLU A 155 12.56 -18.93 -19.93
CA GLU A 155 12.07 -19.35 -21.24
C GLU A 155 10.54 -19.24 -21.35
N THR A 156 9.82 -19.33 -20.23
CA THR A 156 8.34 -19.35 -20.19
C THR A 156 7.72 -18.13 -19.50
N TRP A 157 8.52 -17.25 -18.92
CA TRP A 157 8.05 -16.14 -18.10
C TRP A 157 7.11 -15.19 -18.85
N ASP A 158 7.52 -14.72 -20.04
CA ASP A 158 6.71 -13.80 -20.85
C ASP A 158 5.34 -14.38 -21.19
N GLN A 159 5.27 -15.69 -21.46
CA GLN A 159 4.01 -16.40 -21.70
C GLN A 159 3.14 -16.37 -20.44
N LYS A 160 3.69 -16.72 -19.27
CA LYS A 160 2.95 -16.71 -18.00
C LYS A 160 2.42 -15.32 -17.64
N VAL A 161 3.18 -14.25 -17.95
CA VAL A 161 2.73 -12.86 -17.80
C VAL A 161 1.52 -12.55 -18.69
N GLN A 162 1.57 -12.92 -19.97
CA GLN A 162 0.44 -12.69 -20.88
C GLN A 162 -0.80 -13.49 -20.46
N GLU A 163 -0.64 -14.76 -20.09
CA GLU A 163 -1.73 -15.61 -19.60
C GLU A 163 -2.39 -15.01 -18.35
N SER A 164 -1.58 -14.53 -17.41
CA SER A 164 -2.10 -13.91 -16.18
C SER A 164 -2.90 -12.64 -16.44
N LYS A 165 -2.52 -11.84 -17.45
CA LYS A 165 -3.28 -10.65 -17.88
C LYS A 165 -4.63 -11.04 -18.46
N VAL A 166 -4.68 -12.08 -19.28
CA VAL A 166 -5.94 -12.59 -19.87
C VAL A 166 -6.87 -13.14 -18.78
N GLU A 167 -6.33 -13.91 -17.83
CA GLU A 167 -7.10 -14.44 -16.69
C GLU A 167 -7.74 -13.32 -15.85
N MET A 168 -7.06 -12.20 -15.64
CA MET A 168 -7.65 -11.07 -14.92
C MET A 168 -8.83 -10.46 -15.66
N VAL A 169 -8.68 -10.20 -16.96
CA VAL A 169 -9.74 -9.60 -17.79
C VAL A 169 -10.99 -10.50 -17.86
N MET A 170 -10.84 -11.82 -17.79
CA MET A 170 -11.97 -12.75 -17.81
C MET A 170 -12.68 -12.92 -16.45
N ASN A 171 -12.04 -12.53 -15.34
CA ASN A 171 -12.54 -12.72 -13.99
C ASN A 171 -13.05 -11.42 -13.32
N GLU A 172 -13.08 -10.32 -14.06
CA GLU A 172 -13.67 -9.01 -13.68
C GLU A 172 -15.07 -8.83 -14.27
#